data_AF-A0A8S3DM58-F1
#
_entry.id   AF-A0A8S3DM58-F1
#
_cell.length_a   1.000
_cell.length_b   1.000
_cell.length_c   1.000
_cell.angle_alpha   90.00
_cell.angle_beta   90.00
_cell.angle_gamma   90.00
#
_symmetry.space_group_name_H-M   'P 1'
#
loop_
_entity.id
_entity.type
_entity.pdbx_description
1 polymer ?
#
loop_
_entity_poly.entity_id
_entity_poly.type
_entity_poly.pdbx_seq_one_letter_code
_entity_poly.pdbx_strand_id
1 'polypeptide(L)' 'ILKDAIFIQNLPKDITREDIQDAFSTVGPIKTDERSGGPKIWIYKDRMTGEGNGRATVTYDDE' A
#
# COMPACT_ATOMS: atom_id res chain seq x y z
N ILE A 1 -15.35 5.63 3.95
CA ILE A 1 -14.80 4.58 3.05
C ILE A 1 -13.67 5.25 2.29
N LEU A 2 -12.46 4.68 2.30
CA LEU A 2 -11.41 5.15 1.40
C LEU A 2 -11.89 4.78 0.00
N LYS A 3 -12.32 5.78 -0.77
CA LYS A 3 -12.73 5.58 -2.15
C LYS A 3 -11.49 5.13 -2.93
N ASP A 4 -11.68 4.16 -3.82
CA ASP A 4 -10.66 3.71 -4.79
C ASP A 4 -9.41 3.10 -4.12
N ALA A 5 -9.57 2.64 -2.88
CA ALA A 5 -8.56 1.95 -2.11
C ALA A 5 -8.91 0.47 -1.96
N ILE A 6 -7.92 -0.37 -2.25
CA ILE A 6 -7.99 -1.82 -2.02
C ILE A 6 -7.26 -2.17 -0.73
N PHE A 7 -7.82 -3.13 0.01
CA PHE A 7 -7.21 -3.68 1.22
C PHE A 7 -6.66 -5.07 0.94
N ILE A 8 -5.40 -5.29 1.26
CA ILE A 8 -4.65 -6.50 0.97
C ILE A 8 -4.30 -7.19 2.30
N GLN A 9 -4.42 -8.51 2.35
CA GLN A 9 -4.11 -9.33 3.51
C GLN A 9 -3.21 -10.50 3.12
N ASN A 10 -2.60 -11.13 4.12
CA ASN A 10 -1.73 -12.28 3.97
C ASN A 10 -0.46 -12.00 3.14
N LEU A 11 0.07 -10.78 3.26
CA LEU A 11 1.36 -10.41 2.68
C LEU A 11 2.53 -11.02 3.48
N PRO A 12 3.67 -11.31 2.83
CA PRO A 12 4.92 -11.61 3.51
C PRO A 12 5.29 -10.54 4.54
N LYS A 13 5.96 -10.92 5.62
CA LYS A 13 6.36 -9.99 6.71
C LYS A 13 7.41 -8.98 6.27
N ASP A 14 8.24 -9.37 5.31
CA ASP A 14 9.34 -8.60 4.71
C ASP A 14 8.91 -7.81 3.48
N ILE A 15 7.61 -7.80 3.14
CA ILE A 15 7.07 -7.04 2.01
C ILE A 15 7.46 -5.56 2.10
N THR A 16 7.95 -5.01 1.00
CA THR A 16 8.32 -3.60 0.91
C THR A 16 7.27 -2.79 0.16
N ARG A 17 7.39 -1.46 0.24
CA ARG A 17 6.52 -0.56 -0.52
C ARG A 17 6.76 -0.71 -2.03
N GLU A 18 8.01 -0.98 -2.43
CA GLU A 18 8.43 -1.14 -3.82
C GLU A 18 7.84 -2.43 -4.42
N ASP A 19 7.87 -3.55 -3.70
CA ASP A 19 7.22 -4.80 -4.15
C ASP A 19 5.73 -4.60 -4.45
N ILE A 20 5.04 -3.86 -3.58
CA ILE A 20 3.62 -3.54 -3.76
C ILE A 20 3.44 -2.57 -4.93
N GLN A 21 4.28 -1.55 -5.06
CA GLN A 21 4.20 -0.61 -6.16
C GLN A 21 4.38 -1.30 -7.52
N ASP A 22 5.42 -2.14 -7.65
CA ASP A 22 5.73 -2.85 -8.88
C ASP A 22 4.61 -3.79 -9.29
N ALA A 23 4.03 -4.53 -8.35
CA ALA A 23 2.90 -5.41 -8.64
C ALA A 23 1.62 -4.64 -9.03
N PHE A 24 1.23 -3.64 -8.22
CA PHE A 24 -0.09 -3.00 -8.36
C PHE A 24 -0.12 -1.88 -9.40
N SER A 25 1.04 -1.31 -9.79
CA SER A 25 1.13 -0.35 -10.88
C SER A 25 0.83 -0.96 -12.26
N THR A 26 0.95 -2.28 -12.40
CA THR A 26 0.54 -3.00 -13.63
C THR A 26 -0.97 -2.98 -13.88
N VAL A 27 -1.76 -2.77 -12.82
CA VAL A 27 -3.23 -2.72 -12.89
C VAL A 27 -3.73 -1.31 -13.22
N GLY A 28 -3.03 -0.28 -12.77
CA GLY A 28 -3.40 1.12 -12.97
C GLY A 28 -2.53 2.10 -12.18
N PRO A 29 -2.71 3.42 -12.39
CA PRO A 29 -1.92 4.44 -11.72
C PRO A 29 -2.24 4.50 -10.22
N ILE A 30 -1.22 4.31 -9.38
CA ILE A 30 -1.35 4.45 -7.93
C ILE A 30 -1.37 5.95 -7.59
N LYS A 31 -2.35 6.37 -6.79
CA LYS A 31 -2.49 7.75 -6.35
C LYS A 31 -1.22 8.24 -5.66
N THR A 32 -0.83 9.49 -5.90
CA THR A 32 0.27 10.11 -5.16
C THR A 32 -0.22 10.64 -3.79
N ASP A 33 0.55 10.39 -2.74
CA ASP A 33 0.31 10.93 -1.41
C ASP A 33 0.84 12.38 -1.32
N GLU A 34 -0.05 13.35 -1.13
CA GLU A 34 0.27 14.79 -1.18
C GLU A 34 1.34 15.22 -0.18
N ARG A 35 1.48 14.50 0.94
CA ARG A 35 2.42 14.85 1.99
C ARG A 35 3.83 14.32 1.70
N SER A 36 3.93 13.07 1.22
CA SER A 36 5.22 12.44 0.96
C SER A 36 5.71 12.60 -0.48
N GLY A 37 4.82 12.94 -1.42
CA GLY A 37 5.11 12.97 -2.86
C GLY A 37 5.31 11.58 -3.49
N GLY A 38 5.17 10.51 -2.70
CA GLY A 38 5.32 9.12 -3.14
C GLY A 38 3.99 8.41 -3.38
N PRO A 39 4.00 7.16 -3.85
CA PRO A 39 2.79 6.38 -4.08
C PRO A 39 2.03 6.17 -2.76
N LYS A 40 0.71 6.27 -2.80
CA LYS A 40 -0.19 6.16 -1.66
C LYS A 40 -0.43 4.69 -1.29
N ILE A 41 0.63 4.09 -0.75
CA ILE A 41 0.68 2.71 -0.26
C ILE A 41 0.95 2.74 1.25
N TRP A 42 0.15 2.01 2.02
CA TRP A 42 0.29 1.89 3.47
C TRP A 42 0.45 0.43 3.87
N ILE A 43 1.61 0.08 4.42
CA ILE A 43 1.83 -1.23 5.03
C ILE A 43 1.53 -1.11 6.52
N TYR A 44 0.62 -1.94 7.02
CA TYR A 44 0.26 -1.94 8.42
C TYR A 44 1.32 -2.69 9.22
N LYS A 45 1.73 -2.07 10.33
CA LYS A 45 2.68 -2.64 11.26
C LYS A 45 1.99 -3.05 12.55
N ASP A 46 2.46 -4.12 13.15
CA ASP A 46 2.11 -4.47 14.50
C ASP A 46 2.65 -3.38 15.46
N ARG A 47 1.81 -2.91 16.38
CA ARG A 47 2.16 -1.76 17.24
C ARG A 47 3.18 -2.11 18.32
N MET A 48 3.33 -3.39 18.67
CA MET A 48 4.25 -3.83 19.72
C MET A 48 5.64 -4.12 19.15
N THR A 49 5.70 -4.75 17.98
CA THR A 49 6.96 -5.20 17.36
C THR A 49 7.48 -4.24 16.30
N GLY A 50 6.61 -3.42 15.69
CA GLY A 50 6.95 -2.59 14.54
C GLY A 50 7.11 -3.37 13.22
N GLU A 51 6.95 -4.69 13.24
CA GLU A 51 7.01 -5.54 12.04
C GLU A 51 5.75 -5.39 11.19
N GLY A 52 5.86 -5.66 9.88
CA GLY A 52 4.70 -5.77 9.00
C GLY A 52 3.74 -6.86 9.49
N ASN A 53 2.45 -6.54 9.59
CA ASN A 53 1.43 -7.49 10.06
C ASN A 53 0.74 -8.27 8.92
N GLY A 54 1.36 -8.26 7.73
CA GLY A 54 0.84 -8.93 6.53
C GLY A 54 -0.36 -8.23 5.88
N ARG A 55 -0.60 -6.95 6.18
CA ARG A 55 -1.70 -6.18 5.60
C ARG A 55 -1.19 -4.89 4.98
N ALA A 56 -1.84 -4.46 3.90
CA ALA A 56 -1.58 -3.17 3.28
C ALA A 56 -2.83 -2.56 2.64
N THR A 57 -2.78 -1.27 2.34
CA THR A 57 -3.76 -0.56 1.51
C THR A 57 -3.04 0.11 0.34
N VAL A 58 -3.59 -0.03 -0.86
CA VAL A 58 -3.17 0.69 -2.08
C VAL A 58 -4.34 1.54 -2.54
N THR A 59 -4.11 2.82 -2.82
CA THR A 59 -5.13 3.71 -3.39
C THR A 59 -4.78 4.02 -4.83
N TYR A 60 -5.70 3.72 -5.75
CA TYR A 60 -5.56 4.09 -7.15
C TYR A 60 -5.98 5.54 -7.38
N ASP A 61 -5.46 6.15 -8.42
CA ASP A 61 -6.04 7.38 -8.93
C ASP A 61 -7.26 7.03 -9.77
N ASP A 62 -8.37 7.69 -9.45
CA ASP A 62 -9.47 7.81 -10.40
C ASP A 62 -9.00 8.84 -11.43
N GLU A 63 -8.65 8.42 -12.65
CA GLU A 63 -8.61 9.38 -13.76
C GLU A 63 -9.97 10.08 -13.91
#